data_AF-A0A7S3IKW6-F1
#
_entry.id   AF-A0A7S3IKW6-F1
#
_cell.length_a   1.000
_cell.length_b   1.000
_cell.length_c   1.000
_cell.angle_alpha   90.00
_cell.angle_beta   90.00
_cell.angle_gamma   90.00
#
_symmetry.space_group_name_H-M   'P 1'
#
loop_
_entity.id
_entity.type
_entity.pdbx_description
1 polymer ?
#
loop_
_entity_poly.entity_id
_entity_poly.type
_entity_poly.pdbx_seq_one_letter_code
_entity_poly.pdbx_strand_id
1 'polypeptide(L)'
;MNIFRLVGDMLHLSAILILIYRIRKSRNCIGLSCKTQEIYLVVFALRYMDLFMYYISLYNTSMKVLFISLTIFIIYMMRFQKPFCTTYDAMGDDFPHFKILVPAAVVLTLIVQSGWTPWELTWTFTLWLEALAFLPQIVMMSKVRIVENITSHYVAALGLYRFFYILNWVYRWQVEGFFCWTQVLSGTLQTGLYLDFLYNYYVSMKEGKPVIELPI
;
A
#
# COMPACT_ATOMS: atom_id res chain seq x y z
N MET A 1 -1.14 -20.31 -8.54
CA MET A 1 -2.02 -19.33 -7.86
C MET A 1 -2.74 -20.09 -6.76
N ASN A 2 -2.68 -19.67 -5.50
CA ASN A 2 -3.43 -20.30 -4.41
C ASN A 2 -4.52 -19.35 -3.90
N ILE A 3 -5.45 -19.88 -3.08
CA ILE A 3 -6.60 -19.13 -2.58
C ILE A 3 -6.18 -17.93 -1.72
N PHE A 4 -5.12 -18.07 -0.90
CA PHE A 4 -4.63 -17.00 -0.04
C PHE A 4 -4.14 -15.81 -0.84
N ARG A 5 -3.38 -16.06 -1.92
CA ARG A 5 -2.93 -15.01 -2.84
C ARG A 5 -4.10 -14.34 -3.55
N LEU A 6 -5.08 -15.12 -4.03
CA LEU A 6 -6.26 -14.56 -4.70
C LEU A 6 -7.04 -13.63 -3.76
N VAL A 7 -7.32 -14.07 -2.53
CA VAL A 7 -8.01 -13.26 -1.52
C VAL A 7 -7.19 -12.02 -1.16
N GLY A 8 -5.88 -12.16 -0.99
CA GLY A 8 -4.98 -11.02 -0.78
C GLY A 8 -5.05 -10.00 -1.91
N ASP A 9 -4.96 -10.43 -3.17
CA ASP A 9 -5.04 -9.55 -4.34
C ASP A 9 -6.40 -8.82 -4.39
N MET A 10 -7.50 -9.51 -4.09
CA MET A 10 -8.84 -8.91 -4.04
C MET A 10 -9.00 -7.91 -2.90
N LEU A 11 -8.41 -8.18 -1.73
CA LEU A 11 -8.41 -7.25 -0.59
C LEU A 11 -7.59 -6.00 -0.88
N HIS A 12 -6.45 -6.13 -1.57
CA HIS A 12 -5.65 -4.98 -1.97
C HIS A 12 -6.42 -4.12 -3.00
N LEU A 13 -7.06 -4.74 -3.98
CA LEU A 13 -7.93 -4.02 -4.91
C LEU A 13 -9.11 -3.34 -4.18
N SER A 14 -9.73 -4.06 -3.24
CA SER A 14 -10.82 -3.52 -2.42
C SER A 14 -10.37 -2.31 -1.61
N ALA A 15 -9.16 -2.31 -1.04
CA ALA A 15 -8.61 -1.16 -0.34
C ALA A 15 -8.54 0.08 -1.24
N ILE A 16 -8.03 -0.08 -2.46
CA ILE A 16 -7.95 1.02 -3.45
C ILE A 16 -9.35 1.54 -3.82
N LEU A 17 -10.30 0.63 -4.03
CA LEU A 17 -11.69 0.99 -4.34
C LEU A 17 -12.38 1.69 -3.15
N ILE A 18 -12.14 1.25 -1.91
CA ILE A 18 -12.65 1.91 -0.70
C ILE A 18 -12.07 3.32 -0.59
N LEU A 19 -10.79 3.52 -0.90
CA LEU A 19 -10.18 4.85 -0.88
C LEU A 19 -10.81 5.78 -1.93
N ILE A 20 -11.05 5.30 -3.15
CA ILE A 20 -11.76 6.06 -4.19
C ILE A 20 -13.19 6.38 -3.74
N TYR A 21 -13.90 5.39 -3.18
CA TYR A 21 -15.24 5.57 -2.67
C TYR A 21 -15.27 6.62 -1.54
N ARG A 22 -14.31 6.57 -0.61
CA ARG A 22 -14.14 7.55 0.47
C ARG A 22 -14.05 8.95 -0.10
N ILE A 23 -13.10 9.20 -1.00
CA ILE A 23 -12.88 10.55 -1.58
C ILE A 23 -14.15 11.05 -2.28
N ARG A 24 -14.83 10.18 -3.05
CA ARG A 24 -16.06 10.55 -3.76
C ARG A 24 -17.23 10.83 -2.81
N LYS A 25 -17.40 10.01 -1.77
CA LYS A 25 -18.52 10.10 -0.83
C LYS A 25 -18.37 11.28 0.13
N SER A 26 -17.17 11.50 0.67
CA SER A 26 -16.87 12.60 1.60
C SER A 26 -16.68 13.95 0.88
N ARG A 27 -16.49 13.91 -0.45
CA ARG A 27 -16.16 15.08 -1.28
C ARG A 27 -14.90 15.82 -0.81
N ASN A 28 -14.01 15.16 -0.07
CA ASN A 28 -12.78 15.74 0.42
C ASN A 28 -11.61 14.73 0.49
N CYS A 29 -10.39 15.25 0.62
CA CYS A 29 -9.14 14.50 0.75
C CYS A 29 -8.43 14.74 2.09
N ILE A 30 -9.16 15.23 3.11
CA ILE A 30 -8.57 15.55 4.42
C ILE A 30 -8.02 14.27 5.06
N GLY A 31 -6.81 14.35 5.63
CA GLY A 31 -6.15 13.23 6.30
C GLY A 31 -5.60 12.13 5.36
N LEU A 32 -5.60 12.35 4.04
CA LEU A 32 -4.97 11.45 3.08
C LEU A 32 -3.66 12.03 2.56
N SER A 33 -2.62 11.19 2.53
CA SER A 33 -1.34 11.53 1.93
C SER A 33 -1.35 11.17 0.44
N CYS A 34 -1.21 12.19 -0.41
CA CYS A 34 -0.99 11.97 -1.84
C CYS A 34 0.41 11.38 -2.08
N LYS A 35 1.36 11.65 -1.16
CA LYS A 35 2.74 11.16 -1.25
C LYS A 35 2.83 9.63 -1.15
N THR A 36 1.98 9.02 -0.32
CA THR A 36 1.84 7.56 -0.30
C THR A 36 1.39 7.01 -1.66
N GLN A 37 0.42 7.65 -2.30
CA GLN A 37 -0.09 7.21 -3.61
C GLN A 37 0.96 7.38 -4.71
N GLU A 38 1.74 8.46 -4.69
CA GLU A 38 2.87 8.69 -5.61
C GLU A 38 3.92 7.57 -5.51
N ILE A 39 4.25 7.11 -4.30
CA ILE A 39 5.19 6.00 -4.11
C ILE A 39 4.59 4.67 -4.56
N TYR A 40 3.31 4.39 -4.25
CA TYR A 40 2.63 3.20 -4.77
C TYR A 40 2.61 3.17 -6.30
N LEU A 41 2.42 4.32 -6.96
CA LEU A 41 2.49 4.40 -8.41
C LEU A 41 3.88 4.00 -8.93
N VAL A 42 4.96 4.50 -8.31
CA VAL A 42 6.33 4.10 -8.67
C VAL A 42 6.55 2.60 -8.47
N VAL A 43 6.07 2.04 -7.35
CA VAL A 43 6.12 0.60 -7.06
C VAL A 43 5.44 -0.19 -8.18
N PHE A 44 4.20 0.13 -8.52
CA PHE A 44 3.44 -0.61 -9.53
C PHE A 44 4.00 -0.43 -10.93
N ALA A 45 4.44 0.79 -11.29
CA ALA A 45 5.04 1.05 -12.59
C ALA A 45 6.31 0.22 -12.82
N LEU A 46 7.20 0.16 -11.83
CA LEU A 46 8.44 -0.62 -11.92
C LEU A 46 8.18 -2.13 -11.81
N ARG A 47 7.33 -2.54 -10.88
CA ARG A 47 7.05 -3.97 -10.62
C ARG A 47 6.34 -4.65 -11.79
N TYR A 48 5.50 -3.91 -12.51
CA TYR A 48 4.68 -4.43 -13.58
C TYR A 48 5.22 -4.09 -14.98
N MET A 49 6.51 -3.74 -15.09
CA MET A 49 7.20 -3.59 -16.38
C MET A 49 7.13 -4.87 -17.24
N ASP A 50 6.97 -6.04 -16.62
CA ASP A 50 6.78 -7.32 -17.31
C ASP A 50 5.51 -7.39 -18.15
N LEU A 51 4.54 -6.48 -17.96
CA LEU A 51 3.35 -6.35 -18.81
C LEU A 51 3.68 -6.25 -20.30
N PHE A 52 4.81 -5.63 -20.63
CA PHE A 52 5.23 -5.43 -22.02
C PHE A 52 6.12 -6.55 -22.55
N MET A 53 6.49 -7.53 -21.71
CA MET A 53 7.45 -8.58 -22.07
C MET A 53 6.79 -9.92 -22.29
N TYR A 54 5.87 -10.34 -21.41
CA TYR A 54 5.22 -11.63 -21.52
C TYR A 54 3.80 -11.61 -20.94
N TYR A 55 2.93 -12.41 -21.57
CA TYR A 55 1.56 -12.61 -21.11
C TYR A 55 1.47 -13.85 -20.24
N ILE A 56 1.02 -13.68 -19.00
CA ILE A 56 0.79 -14.79 -18.06
C ILE A 56 -0.67 -15.27 -18.15
N SER A 57 -1.62 -14.37 -17.91
CA SER A 57 -3.05 -14.65 -17.96
C SER A 57 -3.88 -13.36 -17.97
N LEU A 58 -5.13 -13.45 -18.42
CA LEU A 58 -6.06 -12.31 -18.45
C LEU A 58 -6.23 -11.70 -17.06
N TYR A 59 -6.33 -12.55 -16.02
CA TYR A 59 -6.40 -12.10 -14.64
C TYR A 59 -5.16 -11.30 -14.24
N ASN A 60 -3.96 -11.81 -14.50
CA ASN A 60 -2.71 -11.15 -14.11
C ASN A 60 -2.55 -9.80 -14.81
N THR A 61 -2.75 -9.76 -16.13
CA THR A 61 -2.65 -8.55 -16.94
C THR A 61 -3.70 -7.52 -16.50
N SER A 62 -4.96 -7.93 -16.35
CA SER A 62 -6.05 -7.05 -15.92
C SER A 62 -5.78 -6.44 -14.54
N MET A 63 -5.34 -7.25 -13.57
CA MET A 63 -5.05 -6.77 -12.22
C MET A 63 -3.93 -5.73 -12.20
N LYS A 64 -2.83 -5.96 -12.92
CA LYS A 64 -1.71 -5.00 -13.01
C LYS A 64 -2.14 -3.67 -13.63
N VAL A 65 -2.92 -3.72 -14.72
CA VAL A 65 -3.48 -2.52 -15.36
C VAL A 65 -4.41 -1.77 -14.41
N LEU A 66 -5.28 -2.50 -13.69
CA LEU A 66 -6.19 -1.91 -12.70
C LEU A 66 -5.42 -1.21 -11.59
N PHE A 67 -4.41 -1.85 -10.99
CA PHE A 67 -3.58 -1.24 -9.95
C PHE A 67 -2.95 0.09 -10.42
N ILE A 68 -2.32 0.09 -11.59
CA ILE A 68 -1.71 1.30 -12.14
C ILE A 68 -2.78 2.38 -12.41
N SER A 69 -3.85 2.03 -13.13
CA SER A 69 -4.88 2.98 -13.53
C SER A 69 -5.63 3.61 -12.36
N LEU A 70 -5.96 2.82 -11.32
CA LEU A 70 -6.70 3.28 -10.16
C LEU A 70 -5.82 4.15 -9.26
N THR A 71 -4.54 3.82 -9.10
CA THR A 71 -3.59 4.69 -8.36
C THR A 71 -3.36 6.01 -9.09
N ILE A 72 -3.20 6.01 -10.42
CA ILE A 72 -3.16 7.24 -11.23
C ILE A 72 -4.44 8.05 -11.02
N PHE A 73 -5.61 7.38 -11.05
CA PHE A 73 -6.89 8.03 -10.87
C PHE A 73 -7.02 8.69 -9.48
N ILE A 74 -6.55 8.04 -8.41
CA ILE A 74 -6.52 8.64 -7.06
C ILE A 74 -5.62 9.88 -7.03
N ILE A 75 -4.42 9.81 -7.58
CA ILE A 75 -3.50 10.96 -7.64
C ILE A 75 -4.14 12.10 -8.43
N TYR A 76 -4.77 11.80 -9.56
CA TYR A 76 -5.48 12.78 -10.37
C TYR A 76 -6.60 13.46 -9.58
N MET A 77 -7.42 12.68 -8.86
CA MET A 77 -8.47 13.20 -8.01
C MET A 77 -7.91 14.16 -6.95
N MET A 78 -6.85 13.75 -6.25
CA MET A 78 -6.26 14.53 -5.16
C MET A 78 -5.53 15.80 -5.64
N ARG A 79 -4.90 15.78 -6.82
CA ARG A 79 -4.08 16.90 -7.32
C ARG A 79 -4.85 17.89 -8.19
N PHE A 80 -5.81 17.42 -8.99
CA PHE A 80 -6.36 18.23 -10.08
C PHE A 80 -7.89 18.35 -10.06
N GLN A 81 -8.62 17.36 -9.56
CA GLN A 81 -10.07 17.35 -9.68
C GLN A 81 -10.77 18.10 -8.54
N LYS A 82 -11.56 19.13 -8.88
CA LYS A 82 -12.44 19.82 -7.93
C LYS A 82 -13.66 18.96 -7.58
N PRO A 83 -14.18 19.00 -6.33
CA PRO A 83 -13.72 19.80 -5.19
C PRO A 83 -12.61 19.12 -4.35
N PHE A 84 -12.11 17.96 -4.78
CA PHE A 84 -11.20 17.15 -3.97
C PHE A 84 -9.84 17.83 -3.77
N CYS A 85 -9.25 18.35 -4.85
CA CYS A 85 -7.93 19.00 -4.82
C CYS A 85 -7.86 20.24 -3.93
N THR A 86 -8.99 20.94 -3.72
CA THR A 86 -9.04 22.11 -2.82
C THR A 86 -9.02 21.73 -1.34
N THR A 87 -9.33 20.48 -1.02
CA THR A 87 -9.36 19.97 0.37
C THR A 87 -8.11 19.17 0.74
N TYR A 88 -7.20 18.94 -0.22
CA TYR A 88 -5.94 18.25 0.03
C TYR A 88 -4.97 19.20 0.73
N ASP A 89 -4.53 18.83 1.93
CA ASP A 89 -3.59 19.60 2.73
C ASP A 89 -2.14 19.33 2.28
N ALA A 90 -1.71 20.07 1.27
CA ALA A 90 -0.36 19.98 0.73
C ALA A 90 0.73 20.46 1.71
N MET A 91 0.38 21.33 2.67
CA MET A 91 1.33 21.84 3.67
C MET A 91 1.51 20.84 4.82
N GLY A 92 0.43 20.15 5.22
CA GLY A 92 0.49 19.07 6.21
C GLY A 92 1.14 17.79 5.69
N ASP A 93 0.97 17.47 4.41
CA ASP A 93 1.60 16.32 3.72
C ASP A 93 3.05 16.65 3.27
N ASP A 94 3.86 17.14 4.21
CA ASP A 94 5.24 17.64 4.02
C ASP A 94 6.32 16.54 3.99
N PHE A 95 5.94 15.27 4.11
CA PHE A 95 6.90 14.18 4.18
C PHE A 95 7.72 14.07 2.87
N PRO A 96 9.06 14.16 2.93
CA PRO A 96 9.91 14.15 1.73
C PRO A 96 10.11 12.72 1.19
N HIS A 97 9.00 12.07 0.84
CA HIS A 97 8.86 10.69 0.38
C HIS A 97 9.91 10.25 -0.66
N PHE A 98 10.17 11.01 -1.72
CA PHE A 98 11.21 10.60 -2.68
C PHE A 98 12.63 10.70 -2.11
N LYS A 99 12.92 11.72 -1.29
CA LYS A 99 14.27 11.93 -0.74
C LYS A 99 14.61 10.95 0.38
N ILE A 100 13.61 10.45 1.11
CA ILE A 100 13.82 9.49 2.20
C ILE A 100 13.60 8.05 1.73
N LEU A 101 12.44 7.76 1.11
CA LEU A 101 12.02 6.38 0.88
C LEU A 101 12.78 5.71 -0.27
N VAL A 102 13.10 6.45 -1.33
CA VAL A 102 13.84 5.88 -2.47
C VAL A 102 15.27 5.49 -2.05
N PRO A 103 16.08 6.37 -1.43
CA PRO A 103 17.40 5.96 -0.94
C PRO A 103 17.33 4.84 0.10
N ALA A 104 16.36 4.86 1.01
CA ALA A 104 16.17 3.79 1.99
C ALA A 104 15.89 2.44 1.30
N ALA A 105 15.00 2.41 0.31
CA ALA A 105 14.70 1.21 -0.46
C ALA A 105 15.91 0.73 -1.29
N VAL A 106 16.72 1.64 -1.83
CA VAL A 106 17.98 1.29 -2.52
C VAL A 106 18.95 0.63 -1.55
N VAL A 107 19.19 1.23 -0.38
CA VAL A 107 20.09 0.67 0.64
C VAL A 107 19.61 -0.72 1.09
N LEU A 108 18.31 -0.88 1.36
CA LEU A 108 17.73 -2.18 1.74
C LEU A 108 17.87 -3.22 0.63
N THR A 109 17.73 -2.82 -0.64
CA THR A 109 17.94 -3.68 -1.80
C THR A 109 19.38 -4.16 -1.89
N LEU A 110 20.35 -3.27 -1.66
CA LEU A 110 21.77 -3.64 -1.72
C LEU A 110 22.20 -4.56 -0.57
N ILE A 111 21.55 -4.45 0.60
CA ILE A 111 21.83 -5.32 1.75
C ILE A 111 21.10 -6.67 1.61
N VAL A 112 19.83 -6.65 1.20
CA VAL A 112 18.95 -7.83 1.13
C VAL A 112 18.24 -7.87 -0.22
N GLN A 113 18.83 -8.60 -1.16
CA GLN A 113 18.26 -8.86 -2.49
C GLN A 113 17.93 -10.33 -2.73
N SER A 114 17.06 -10.59 -3.71
CA SER A 114 16.74 -11.93 -4.18
C SER A 114 17.67 -12.46 -5.29
N GLY A 115 18.26 -11.57 -6.08
CA GLY A 115 19.40 -11.86 -6.94
C GLY A 115 20.05 -10.58 -7.48
N TRP A 116 21.15 -10.72 -8.22
CA TRP A 116 21.97 -9.62 -8.73
C TRP A 116 21.61 -9.17 -10.14
N THR A 117 20.67 -9.84 -10.81
CA THR A 117 20.25 -9.40 -12.14
C THR A 117 19.50 -8.07 -12.04
N PRO A 118 19.55 -7.20 -13.08
CA PRO A 118 18.80 -5.94 -13.06
C PRO A 118 17.30 -6.12 -12.78
N TRP A 119 16.74 -7.25 -13.24
CA TRP A 119 15.35 -7.62 -13.00
C TRP A 119 15.07 -7.94 -11.53
N GLU A 120 15.89 -8.80 -10.91
CA GLU A 120 15.74 -9.17 -9.50
C GLU A 120 16.01 -8.00 -8.55
N LEU A 121 16.96 -7.13 -8.90
CA LEU A 121 17.25 -5.90 -8.17
C LEU A 121 16.07 -4.92 -8.24
N THR A 122 15.50 -4.71 -9.43
CA THR A 122 14.32 -3.86 -9.59
C THR A 122 13.13 -4.43 -8.82
N TRP A 123 12.91 -5.74 -8.91
CA TRP A 123 11.84 -6.41 -8.18
C TRP A 123 12.02 -6.28 -6.66
N THR A 124 13.22 -6.58 -6.14
CA THR A 124 13.60 -6.40 -4.73
C THR A 124 13.38 -4.95 -4.28
N PHE A 125 13.84 -3.99 -5.08
CA PHE A 125 13.65 -2.57 -4.81
C PHE A 125 12.18 -2.20 -4.65
N THR A 126 11.32 -2.69 -5.53
CA THR A 126 9.89 -2.44 -5.40
C THR A 126 9.28 -3.09 -4.16
N LEU A 127 9.80 -4.22 -3.65
CA LEU A 127 9.34 -4.83 -2.40
C LEU A 127 9.64 -3.94 -1.20
N TRP A 128 10.88 -3.44 -1.10
CA TRP A 128 11.28 -2.52 -0.03
C TRP A 128 10.56 -1.18 -0.11
N LEU A 129 10.45 -0.62 -1.33
CA LEU A 129 9.75 0.65 -1.53
C LEU A 129 8.25 0.53 -1.18
N GLU A 130 7.61 -0.59 -1.52
CA GLU A 130 6.21 -0.84 -1.14
C GLU A 130 6.03 -0.96 0.37
N ALA A 131 6.99 -1.61 1.06
CA ALA A 131 6.95 -1.72 2.51
C ALA A 131 6.96 -0.35 3.18
N LEU A 132 7.73 0.60 2.64
CA LEU A 132 7.88 1.95 3.15
C LEU A 132 6.82 2.94 2.62
N ALA A 133 6.09 2.58 1.56
CA ALA A 133 5.18 3.49 0.82
C ALA A 133 4.11 4.16 1.70
N PHE A 134 3.71 3.50 2.78
CA PHE A 134 2.64 3.97 3.66
C PHE A 134 3.11 4.89 4.79
N LEU A 135 4.42 5.07 4.98
CA LEU A 135 4.96 5.99 5.99
C LEU A 135 4.40 7.42 5.91
N PRO A 136 4.29 8.06 4.72
CA PRO A 136 3.69 9.40 4.62
C PRO A 136 2.24 9.44 5.14
N GLN A 137 1.44 8.40 4.86
CA GLN A 137 0.08 8.28 5.36
C GLN A 137 0.03 8.12 6.88
N ILE A 138 0.95 7.36 7.49
CA ILE A 138 1.05 7.24 8.96
C ILE A 138 1.33 8.60 9.57
N VAL A 139 2.36 9.30 9.07
CA VAL A 139 2.73 10.63 9.55
C VAL A 139 1.56 11.61 9.41
N MET A 140 0.83 11.56 8.29
CA MET A 140 -0.34 12.40 8.08
C MET A 140 -1.46 12.11 9.10
N MET A 141 -1.74 10.83 9.37
CA MET A 141 -2.76 10.44 10.35
C MET A 141 -2.36 10.84 11.77
N SER A 142 -1.09 10.71 12.14
CA SER A 142 -0.57 11.15 13.45
C SER A 142 -0.72 12.67 13.65
N LYS A 143 -0.61 13.48 12.57
CA LYS A 143 -0.84 14.92 12.62
C LYS A 143 -2.31 15.29 12.79
N VAL A 144 -3.20 14.63 12.04
CA VAL A 144 -4.64 14.93 12.05
C VAL A 144 -5.36 14.38 13.29
N ARG A 145 -4.84 13.30 13.88
CA ARG A 145 -5.31 12.60 15.10
C ARG A 145 -6.71 12.00 15.05
N ILE A 146 -7.58 12.50 14.17
CA ILE A 146 -8.97 12.11 13.97
C ILE A 146 -9.06 11.42 12.61
N VAL A 147 -9.24 10.10 12.61
CA VAL A 147 -9.36 9.31 11.37
C VAL A 147 -10.81 8.88 11.16
N GLU A 148 -11.40 9.27 10.04
CA GLU A 148 -12.74 8.87 9.62
C GLU A 148 -12.85 7.34 9.44
N ASN A 149 -13.97 6.76 9.85
CA ASN A 149 -14.21 5.30 9.75
C ASN A 149 -14.01 4.71 8.34
N ILE A 150 -14.36 5.43 7.26
CA ILE A 150 -14.17 4.91 5.90
C ILE A 150 -12.67 4.81 5.56
N THR A 151 -11.86 5.78 5.99
CA THR A 151 -10.40 5.71 5.85
C THR A 151 -9.85 4.53 6.64
N SER A 152 -10.41 4.26 7.81
CA SER A 152 -10.04 3.10 8.63
C SER A 152 -10.34 1.76 7.95
N HIS A 153 -11.48 1.63 7.27
CA HIS A 153 -11.78 0.43 6.46
C HIS A 153 -10.79 0.22 5.32
N TYR A 154 -10.32 1.30 4.68
CA TYR A 154 -9.25 1.23 3.68
C TYR A 154 -7.96 0.65 4.29
N VAL A 155 -7.51 1.18 5.42
CA VAL A 155 -6.28 0.69 6.06
C VAL A 155 -6.46 -0.71 6.64
N ALA A 156 -7.65 -1.06 7.11
CA ALA A 156 -7.97 -2.42 7.54
C ALA A 156 -7.90 -3.43 6.37
N ALA A 157 -8.44 -3.08 5.20
CA ALA A 157 -8.28 -3.87 3.99
C ALA A 157 -6.79 -3.99 3.59
N LEU A 158 -5.99 -2.93 3.79
CA LEU A 158 -4.54 -2.98 3.62
C LEU A 158 -3.87 -3.97 4.60
N GLY A 159 -4.28 -3.99 5.86
CA GLY A 159 -3.78 -4.95 6.84
C GLY A 159 -4.16 -6.40 6.48
N LEU A 160 -5.42 -6.61 6.08
CA LEU A 160 -5.93 -7.93 5.75
C LEU A 160 -5.24 -8.53 4.51
N TYR A 161 -4.99 -7.77 3.44
CA TYR A 161 -4.28 -8.37 2.30
C TYR A 161 -2.88 -8.83 2.70
N ARG A 162 -2.18 -8.11 3.59
CA ARG A 162 -0.86 -8.53 4.09
C ARG A 162 -0.95 -9.81 4.91
N PHE A 163 -1.95 -9.92 5.78
CA PHE A 163 -2.23 -11.16 6.50
C PHE A 163 -2.41 -12.36 5.54
N PHE A 164 -3.21 -12.20 4.49
CA PHE A 164 -3.39 -13.26 3.48
C PHE A 164 -2.11 -13.55 2.66
N TYR A 165 -1.26 -12.55 2.44
CA TYR A 165 0.04 -12.76 1.80
C TYR A 165 1.02 -13.54 2.69
N ILE A 166 1.00 -13.32 4.01
CA ILE A 166 1.76 -14.11 4.98
C ILE A 166 1.29 -15.58 4.93
N LEU A 167 -0.03 -15.82 4.96
CA LEU A 167 -0.58 -17.18 4.82
C LEU A 167 -0.17 -17.82 3.49
N ASN A 168 -0.18 -17.05 2.39
CA ASN A 168 0.32 -17.51 1.11
C ASN A 168 1.80 -17.92 1.17
N TRP A 169 2.68 -17.19 1.86
CA TRP A 169 4.09 -17.58 1.99
C TRP A 169 4.25 -18.87 2.79
N VAL A 170 3.52 -19.03 3.90
CA VAL A 170 3.52 -20.26 4.70
C VAL A 170 3.05 -21.45 3.85
N TYR A 171 1.96 -21.28 3.10
CA TYR A 171 1.45 -22.31 2.21
C TYR A 171 2.48 -22.70 1.13
N ARG A 172 3.10 -21.72 0.46
CA ARG A 172 4.10 -21.99 -0.59
C ARG A 172 5.35 -22.66 -0.04
N TRP A 173 5.75 -22.34 1.19
CA TRP A 173 6.85 -23.02 1.85
C TRP A 173 6.53 -24.50 2.12
N GLN A 174 5.33 -24.79 2.65
CA GLN A 174 4.93 -26.15 2.99
C GLN A 174 4.61 -27.03 1.78
N VAL A 175 3.96 -26.47 0.76
CA VAL A 175 3.44 -27.24 -0.39
C VAL A 175 4.38 -27.19 -1.60
N GLU A 176 4.95 -26.04 -1.90
CA GLU A 176 5.80 -25.84 -3.10
C GLU A 176 7.30 -25.94 -2.76
N GLY A 177 7.68 -25.96 -1.48
CA GLY A 177 9.08 -25.86 -1.04
C GLY A 177 9.73 -24.51 -1.36
N PHE A 178 8.95 -23.51 -1.77
CA PHE A 178 9.46 -22.21 -2.21
C PHE A 178 9.50 -21.22 -1.04
N PHE A 179 10.66 -20.62 -0.81
CA PHE A 179 10.84 -19.60 0.22
C PHE A 179 11.72 -18.45 -0.27
N CYS A 180 11.22 -17.22 -0.17
CA CYS A 180 11.94 -16.01 -0.56
C CYS A 180 12.08 -15.07 0.65
N TRP A 181 13.28 -15.01 1.23
CA TRP A 181 13.59 -14.19 2.41
C TRP A 181 13.22 -12.72 2.21
N THR A 182 13.53 -12.15 1.05
CA THR A 182 13.23 -10.74 0.73
C THR A 182 11.74 -10.43 0.80
N GLN A 183 10.87 -11.31 0.30
CA GLN A 183 9.41 -11.13 0.36
C GLN A 183 8.91 -11.17 1.81
N VAL A 184 9.41 -12.13 2.59
CA VAL A 184 9.00 -12.30 3.99
C VAL A 184 9.47 -11.13 4.84
N LEU A 185 10.72 -10.68 4.68
CA LEU A 185 11.28 -9.57 5.45
C LEU A 185 10.61 -8.24 5.12
N SER A 186 10.51 -7.88 3.84
CA SER A 186 9.80 -6.65 3.41
C SER A 186 8.33 -6.68 3.81
N GLY A 187 7.68 -7.83 3.67
CA GLY A 187 6.31 -8.06 4.10
C GLY A 187 6.08 -7.90 5.60
N THR A 188 7.02 -8.40 6.40
CA THR A 188 6.99 -8.29 7.87
C THR A 188 7.22 -6.86 8.30
N LEU A 189 8.20 -6.17 7.73
CA LEU A 189 8.44 -4.74 7.95
C LEU A 189 7.17 -3.94 7.66
N GLN A 190 6.57 -4.17 6.49
CA GLN A 190 5.35 -3.50 6.09
C GLN A 190 4.20 -3.77 7.06
N THR A 191 3.99 -5.02 7.46
CA THR A 191 2.95 -5.39 8.43
C THR A 191 3.19 -4.68 9.76
N GLY A 192 4.44 -4.68 10.25
CA GLY A 192 4.84 -4.00 11.48
C GLY A 192 4.51 -2.52 11.50
N LEU A 193 4.72 -1.81 10.39
CA LEU A 193 4.37 -0.39 10.25
C LEU A 193 2.86 -0.12 10.38
N TYR A 194 2.00 -1.08 10.04
CA TYR A 194 0.54 -0.95 10.18
C TYR A 194 -0.01 -1.39 11.53
N LEU A 195 0.75 -2.19 12.31
CA LEU A 195 0.21 -2.89 13.48
C LEU A 195 -0.42 -1.95 14.50
N ASP A 196 0.25 -0.85 14.83
CA ASP A 196 -0.26 0.13 15.80
C ASP A 196 -1.58 0.76 15.33
N PHE A 197 -1.65 1.14 14.04
CA PHE A 197 -2.90 1.64 13.47
C PHE A 197 -4.01 0.59 13.51
N LEU A 198 -3.72 -0.66 13.12
CA LEU A 198 -4.70 -1.74 13.09
C LEU A 198 -5.23 -2.06 14.49
N TYR A 199 -4.36 -1.97 15.51
CA TYR A 199 -4.75 -2.11 16.90
C TYR A 199 -5.74 -1.01 17.33
N ASN A 200 -5.40 0.26 17.10
CA ASN A 200 -6.27 1.40 17.43
C ASN A 200 -7.60 1.37 16.65
N TYR A 201 -7.59 0.91 15.40
CA TYR A 201 -8.80 0.66 14.62
C TYR A 201 -9.70 -0.41 15.25
N TYR A 202 -9.13 -1.56 15.64
CA TYR A 202 -9.90 -2.63 16.26
C TYR A 202 -10.55 -2.18 17.56
N VAL A 203 -9.83 -1.43 18.40
CA VAL A 203 -10.37 -0.85 19.64
C VAL A 203 -11.52 0.10 19.35
N SER A 204 -11.34 1.04 18.42
CA SER A 204 -12.38 2.02 18.06
C SER A 204 -13.64 1.37 17.49
N MET A 205 -13.47 0.31 16.68
CA MET A 205 -14.58 -0.47 16.11
C MET A 205 -15.35 -1.22 17.20
N LYS A 206 -14.64 -1.82 18.17
CA LYS A 206 -15.27 -2.51 19.30
C LYS A 206 -16.06 -1.56 20.19
N GLU A 207 -15.59 -0.33 20.34
CA GLU A 207 -16.25 0.73 21.11
C GLU A 207 -17.37 1.45 20.33
N GLY A 208 -17.55 1.15 19.04
CA GLY A 208 -18.58 1.78 18.20
C GLY A 208 -18.32 3.27 17.92
N LYS A 209 -17.08 3.74 18.06
CA LYS A 209 -16.72 5.14 17.84
C LYS A 209 -16.80 5.48 16.34
N PRO A 210 -17.32 6.66 15.96
CA PRO A 210 -17.39 7.10 14.56
C PRO A 210 -16.03 7.50 13.97
N VAL A 211 -15.01 7.62 14.82
CA VAL A 211 -13.66 8.12 14.51
C VAL A 211 -12.65 7.34 15.35
N ILE A 212 -11.47 7.08 14.78
CA ILE A 212 -10.30 6.65 15.55
C ILE A 212 -9.55 7.88 16.06
N GLU A 213 -9.32 7.93 17.36
CA GLU A 213 -8.37 8.85 17.99
C GLU A 213 -7.04 8.11 18.19
N LEU A 214 -5.97 8.62 17.56
CA LEU A 214 -4.63 8.05 17.76
C LEU A 214 -4.03 8.56 19.08
N PRO A 215 -3.28 7.72 19.83
CA PRO A 215 -2.67 8.11 21.09
C PRO A 215 -1.68 9.28 20.92
N ILE A 216 -1.46 10.01 22.03
CA ILE A 216 -0.58 11.19 22.12
C ILE A 216 0.89 10.80 21.91
#